data_AF-A0A7C7UTM9-F1
#
_entry.id   AF-A0A7C7UTM9-F1
#
_cell.length_a   1.000
_cell.length_b   1.000
_cell.length_c   1.000
_cell.angle_alpha   90.00
_cell.angle_beta   90.00
_cell.angle_gamma   90.00
#
_symmetry.space_group_name_H-M   'P 1'
#
loop_
_entity.id
_entity.type
_entity.pdbx_description
1 polymer ?
#
loop_
_entity_poly.entity_id
_entity_poly.type
_entity_poly.pdbx_seq_one_letter_code
_entity_poly.pdbx_strand_id
1 'polypeptide(L)'
;AAAEDATIRNSDITLETRPDHCREQHVDFMLTLGTTRIELGVQTVYDDVYRLVNRGHTVEDVVEATRTARDAGLAVIYHMMPGLPGSDPKCDLEMFKVIFEDERFKPDAMKIYPTLVMPGTKLYEHWQHGDYKPYSLEQMVELITEVKSFVPPWVRIQRVQRDIPADLIAAGVKRGDLRVLVQERMRGKGTRCRCVRCREVGHVQYKLGLDPNPDDIGLVVERYRASDGEELFMSFEDVKQDILIGLLRLREPSPKAHRLEAKTVRSMLVRELHVYGPLVQVGKEARASEWQHRGWGEKLLREAERISSEEFDAKKVIVLAGIGTRNYYRRFGYEREGPYMAKMIR
;
A
#
# COMPACT_ATOMS: atom_id res chain seq x y z
N ALA A 1 18.32 19.90 -5.02
CA ALA A 1 19.79 19.88 -5.13
C ALA A 1 20.40 19.33 -3.84
N ALA A 2 20.56 20.11 -2.75
CA ALA A 2 21.25 19.64 -1.54
C ALA A 2 20.75 18.30 -0.97
N ALA A 3 19.43 18.09 -0.89
CA ALA A 3 18.86 16.82 -0.39
C ALA A 3 18.92 15.65 -1.39
N GLU A 4 19.10 15.91 -2.69
CA GLU A 4 19.17 14.86 -3.73
C GLU A 4 20.56 14.22 -3.78
N ASP A 5 21.60 14.99 -3.42
CA ASP A 5 23.00 14.59 -3.46
C ASP A 5 23.58 14.27 -2.07
N ALA A 6 22.73 14.25 -1.05
CA ALA A 6 23.12 13.89 0.31
C ALA A 6 23.64 12.45 0.39
N THR A 7 24.55 12.21 1.33
CA THR A 7 25.08 10.86 1.65
C THR A 7 23.98 9.97 2.23
N ILE A 8 23.16 10.53 3.13
CA ILE A 8 21.95 9.90 3.65
C ILE A 8 20.76 10.40 2.82
N ARG A 9 20.17 9.48 2.04
CA ARG A 9 19.13 9.80 1.07
C ARG A 9 17.75 9.45 1.61
N ASN A 10 16.80 10.37 1.48
CA ASN A 10 15.40 10.11 1.78
C ASN A 10 14.73 9.49 0.54
N SER A 11 14.44 8.19 0.58
CA SER A 11 13.84 7.48 -0.55
C SER A 11 12.34 7.71 -0.67
N ASP A 12 11.66 7.95 0.44
CA ASP A 12 10.20 7.97 0.55
C ASP A 12 9.74 8.78 1.76
N ILE A 13 8.68 9.56 1.56
CA ILE A 13 7.98 10.27 2.63
C ILE A 13 6.53 9.78 2.64
N THR A 14 6.08 9.31 3.79
CA THR A 14 4.68 8.96 4.03
C THR A 14 4.05 9.98 4.97
N LEU A 15 2.92 10.56 4.57
CA LEU A 15 2.11 11.42 5.44
C LEU A 15 0.81 10.71 5.81
N GLU A 16 0.47 10.74 7.10
CA GLU A 16 -0.82 10.24 7.60
C GLU A 16 -1.80 11.41 7.69
N THR A 17 -3.02 11.24 7.17
CA THR A 17 -4.03 12.30 7.18
C THR A 17 -5.44 11.72 7.30
N ARG A 18 -6.41 12.60 7.59
CA ARG A 18 -7.82 12.25 7.43
C ARG A 18 -8.23 12.43 5.96
N PRO A 19 -9.17 11.62 5.45
CA PRO A 19 -9.70 11.74 4.09
C PRO A 19 -10.12 13.17 3.69
N ASP A 20 -10.82 13.88 4.57
CA ASP A 20 -11.30 15.26 4.33
C ASP A 20 -10.16 16.30 4.18
N HIS A 21 -8.94 15.96 4.61
CA HIS A 21 -7.72 16.76 4.43
C HIS A 21 -6.81 16.23 3.31
N CYS A 22 -7.37 15.55 2.31
CA CYS A 22 -6.64 15.01 1.15
C CYS A 22 -7.26 15.44 -0.20
N ARG A 23 -7.86 16.63 -0.24
CA ARG A 23 -8.29 17.33 -1.47
C ARG A 23 -7.11 17.85 -2.30
N GLU A 24 -7.36 18.29 -3.53
CA GLU A 24 -6.35 18.75 -4.51
C GLU A 24 -5.31 19.70 -3.91
N GLN A 25 -5.74 20.77 -3.24
CA GLN A 25 -4.84 21.75 -2.60
C GLN A 25 -3.91 21.13 -1.55
N HIS A 26 -4.40 20.13 -0.80
CA HIS A 26 -3.61 19.45 0.22
C HIS A 26 -2.61 18.52 -0.44
N VAL A 27 -3.02 17.78 -1.47
CA VAL A 27 -2.14 16.92 -2.26
C VAL A 27 -1.03 17.73 -2.93
N ASP A 28 -1.35 18.89 -3.50
CA ASP A 28 -0.35 19.80 -4.07
C ASP A 28 0.69 20.23 -3.04
N PHE A 29 0.24 20.61 -1.83
CA PHE A 29 1.15 20.91 -0.73
C PHE A 29 2.01 19.69 -0.34
N MET A 30 1.42 18.50 -0.20
CA MET A 30 2.15 17.27 0.12
C MET A 30 3.23 16.95 -0.92
N LEU A 31 2.96 17.19 -2.21
CA LEU A 31 3.94 17.01 -3.28
C LEU A 31 5.12 17.99 -3.14
N THR A 32 4.90 19.23 -2.69
CA THR A 32 6.01 20.18 -2.42
C THR A 32 6.96 19.70 -1.33
N LEU A 33 6.44 18.91 -0.37
CA LEU A 33 7.23 18.29 0.70
C LEU A 33 8.02 17.06 0.23
N GLY A 34 7.81 16.58 -1.00
CA GLY A 34 8.42 15.36 -1.53
C GLY A 34 7.71 14.07 -1.08
N THR A 35 6.43 14.17 -0.72
CA THR A 35 5.61 13.01 -0.33
C THR A 35 5.47 12.02 -1.48
N THR A 36 5.71 10.74 -1.22
CA THR A 36 5.52 9.64 -2.18
C THR A 36 4.34 8.75 -1.83
N ARG A 37 3.92 8.76 -0.56
CA ARG A 37 2.84 7.92 -0.04
C ARG A 37 1.93 8.72 0.89
N ILE A 38 0.64 8.43 0.84
CA ILE A 38 -0.33 8.95 1.79
C ILE A 38 -1.02 7.80 2.50
N GLU A 39 -1.26 7.99 3.79
CA GLU A 39 -2.07 7.09 4.59
C GLU A 39 -3.36 7.78 5.01
N LEU A 40 -4.46 7.22 4.52
CA LEU A 40 -5.79 7.68 4.85
C LEU A 40 -6.28 6.93 6.07
N GLY A 41 -6.63 7.68 7.10
CA GLY A 41 -7.43 7.20 8.20
C GLY A 41 -8.84 6.88 7.72
N VAL A 42 -9.05 5.72 7.09
CA VAL A 42 -10.34 5.24 6.59
C VAL A 42 -11.15 4.58 7.71
N GLN A 43 -10.53 3.72 8.52
CA GLN A 43 -11.13 2.88 9.56
C GLN A 43 -12.22 1.89 9.10
N THR A 44 -13.24 2.34 8.38
CA THR A 44 -14.38 1.58 7.86
C THR A 44 -14.88 2.19 6.54
N VAL A 45 -15.81 1.54 5.85
CA VAL A 45 -16.46 2.06 4.63
C VAL A 45 -17.97 2.29 4.81
N TYR A 46 -18.40 2.46 6.06
CA TYR A 46 -19.80 2.63 6.42
C TYR A 46 -20.02 3.96 7.17
N ASP A 47 -20.85 4.84 6.61
CA ASP A 47 -21.11 6.17 7.18
C ASP A 47 -21.91 6.13 8.49
N ASP A 48 -22.71 5.09 8.74
CA ASP A 48 -23.41 4.88 10.00
C ASP A 48 -22.43 4.60 11.15
N VAL A 49 -21.39 3.80 10.91
CA VAL A 49 -20.29 3.58 11.86
C VAL A 49 -19.53 4.88 12.09
N TYR A 50 -19.24 5.68 11.04
CA TYR A 50 -18.62 7.00 11.21
C TYR A 50 -19.44 7.93 12.11
N ARG A 51 -20.76 8.02 11.90
CA ARG A 51 -21.65 8.80 12.77
C ARG A 51 -21.61 8.30 14.21
N LEU A 52 -21.63 6.98 14.41
CA LEU A 52 -21.61 6.38 15.74
C LEU A 52 -20.32 6.67 16.51
N VAL A 53 -19.17 6.62 15.83
CA VAL A 53 -17.87 6.91 16.45
C VAL A 53 -17.46 8.39 16.36
N ASN A 54 -18.39 9.25 15.93
CA ASN A 54 -18.19 10.70 15.76
C ASN A 54 -16.95 11.03 14.92
N ARG A 55 -16.82 10.36 13.76
CA ARG A 55 -15.78 10.64 12.77
C ARG A 55 -16.19 11.84 11.92
N GLY A 56 -15.26 12.75 11.67
CA GLY A 56 -15.54 14.02 10.99
C GLY A 56 -15.43 13.98 9.46
N HIS A 57 -15.49 12.81 8.83
CA HIS A 57 -15.46 12.64 7.38
C HIS A 57 -16.46 11.56 6.97
N THR A 58 -16.75 11.50 5.68
CA THR A 58 -17.66 10.52 5.07
C THR A 58 -16.90 9.52 4.21
N VAL A 59 -17.58 8.46 3.78
CA VAL A 59 -17.05 7.54 2.76
C VAL A 59 -16.74 8.27 1.45
N GLU A 60 -17.52 9.30 1.10
CA GLU A 60 -17.25 10.10 -0.10
C GLU A 60 -15.92 10.85 0.00
N ASP A 61 -15.57 11.37 1.18
CA ASP A 61 -14.25 11.98 1.40
C ASP A 61 -13.12 10.95 1.18
N VAL A 62 -13.34 9.67 1.51
CA VAL A 62 -12.37 8.58 1.23
C VAL A 62 -12.22 8.33 -0.26
N VAL A 63 -13.34 8.30 -0.99
CA VAL A 63 -13.36 8.06 -2.44
C VAL A 63 -12.64 9.20 -3.17
N GLU A 64 -12.99 10.45 -2.84
CA GLU A 64 -12.38 11.64 -3.45
C GLU A 64 -10.89 11.78 -3.10
N ALA A 65 -10.51 11.54 -1.84
CA ALA A 65 -9.11 11.53 -1.41
C ALA A 65 -8.29 10.48 -2.17
N THR A 66 -8.85 9.28 -2.33
CA THR A 66 -8.17 8.18 -3.01
C THR A 66 -7.96 8.47 -4.48
N ARG A 67 -8.98 8.97 -5.19
CA ARG A 67 -8.84 9.40 -6.58
C ARG A 67 -7.78 10.49 -6.71
N THR A 68 -7.90 11.56 -5.91
CA THR A 68 -7.00 12.72 -5.97
C THR A 68 -5.55 12.31 -5.74
N ALA A 69 -5.29 11.46 -4.74
CA ALA A 69 -3.96 10.95 -4.45
C ALA A 69 -3.42 10.07 -5.60
N ARG A 70 -4.24 9.14 -6.12
CA ARG A 70 -3.84 8.26 -7.24
C ARG A 70 -3.49 9.05 -8.50
N ASP A 71 -4.33 10.00 -8.88
CA ASP A 71 -4.14 10.86 -10.05
C ASP A 71 -2.97 11.84 -9.90
N ALA A 72 -2.54 12.12 -8.67
CA ALA A 72 -1.32 12.87 -8.39
C ALA A 72 -0.06 12.00 -8.34
N GLY A 73 -0.19 10.68 -8.51
CA GLY A 73 0.91 9.73 -8.52
C GLY A 73 1.28 9.14 -7.14
N LEU A 74 0.58 9.49 -6.07
CA LEU A 74 0.87 9.02 -4.71
C LEU A 74 0.44 7.56 -4.52
N ALA A 75 1.23 6.78 -3.80
CA ALA A 75 0.79 5.48 -3.28
C ALA A 75 -0.20 5.68 -2.11
N VAL A 76 -1.32 4.96 -2.14
CA VAL A 76 -2.43 5.12 -1.19
C VAL A 76 -2.47 3.95 -0.21
N ILE A 77 -2.40 4.27 1.09
CA ILE A 77 -2.42 3.32 2.19
C ILE A 77 -3.71 3.54 2.98
N TYR A 78 -4.44 2.47 3.27
CA TYR A 78 -5.61 2.55 4.16
C TYR A 78 -5.26 2.09 5.58
N HIS A 79 -5.64 2.90 6.56
CA HIS A 79 -5.65 2.49 7.96
C HIS A 79 -7.05 1.97 8.32
N MET A 80 -7.20 0.65 8.45
CA MET A 80 -8.47 -0.04 8.71
C MET A 80 -8.57 -0.49 10.16
N MET A 81 -9.77 -0.40 10.74
CA MET A 81 -10.05 -0.76 12.12
C MET A 81 -11.25 -1.70 12.23
N PRO A 82 -11.06 -3.03 12.18
CA PRO A 82 -12.14 -3.96 12.48
C PRO A 82 -12.55 -3.88 13.97
N GLY A 83 -13.81 -4.18 14.24
CA GLY A 83 -14.39 -4.16 15.58
C GLY A 83 -14.73 -2.77 16.10
N LEU A 84 -14.99 -1.78 15.24
CA LEU A 84 -15.55 -0.51 15.69
C LEU A 84 -16.96 -0.70 16.28
N PRO A 85 -17.41 0.20 17.19
CA PRO A 85 -18.80 0.25 17.62
C PRO A 85 -19.78 0.18 16.44
N GLY A 86 -20.82 -0.64 16.57
CA GLY A 86 -21.81 -0.84 15.52
C GLY A 86 -21.42 -1.82 14.41
N SER A 87 -20.17 -2.33 14.40
CA SER A 87 -19.74 -3.38 13.48
C SER A 87 -19.79 -4.77 14.13
N ASP A 88 -19.75 -5.78 13.27
CA ASP A 88 -19.56 -7.18 13.65
C ASP A 88 -18.58 -7.89 12.67
N PRO A 89 -18.07 -9.10 12.99
CA PRO A 89 -17.09 -9.77 12.14
C PRO A 89 -17.56 -10.03 10.71
N LYS A 90 -18.87 -10.20 10.46
CA LYS A 90 -19.41 -10.38 9.11
C LYS A 90 -19.40 -9.05 8.36
N CYS A 91 -19.86 -7.98 9.00
CA CYS A 91 -19.80 -6.62 8.43
C CYS A 91 -18.35 -6.21 8.10
N ASP A 92 -17.40 -6.47 9.00
CA ASP A 92 -16.00 -6.16 8.74
C ASP A 92 -15.42 -7.01 7.59
N LEU A 93 -15.81 -8.28 7.47
CA LEU A 93 -15.39 -9.13 6.35
C LEU A 93 -15.92 -8.59 5.02
N GLU A 94 -17.19 -8.20 4.95
CA GLU A 94 -17.79 -7.58 3.76
C GLU A 94 -17.14 -6.23 3.43
N MET A 95 -16.81 -5.41 4.43
CA MET A 95 -16.04 -4.19 4.24
C MET A 95 -14.72 -4.45 3.50
N PHE A 96 -13.96 -5.48 3.89
CA PHE A 96 -12.71 -5.79 3.20
C PHE A 96 -12.93 -6.27 1.75
N LYS A 97 -14.01 -7.01 1.48
CA LYS A 97 -14.38 -7.37 0.10
C LYS A 97 -14.69 -6.13 -0.74
N VAL A 98 -15.54 -5.24 -0.22
CA VAL A 98 -15.86 -3.96 -0.86
C VAL A 98 -14.59 -3.17 -1.17
N ILE A 99 -13.66 -3.05 -0.23
CA ILE A 99 -12.41 -2.30 -0.43
C ILE A 99 -11.56 -2.86 -1.58
N PHE A 100 -11.56 -4.17 -1.79
CA PHE A 100 -10.74 -4.80 -2.83
C PHE A 100 -11.45 -4.94 -4.17
N GLU A 101 -12.78 -4.97 -4.19
CA GLU A 101 -13.58 -5.20 -5.40
C GLU A 101 -14.09 -3.89 -6.03
N ASP A 102 -14.56 -2.95 -5.20
CA ASP A 102 -15.11 -1.67 -5.64
C ASP A 102 -13.98 -0.73 -6.10
N GLU A 103 -14.06 -0.29 -7.36
CA GLU A 103 -13.05 0.56 -7.99
C GLU A 103 -12.81 1.88 -7.26
N ARG A 104 -13.74 2.37 -6.45
CA ARG A 104 -13.59 3.62 -5.70
C ARG A 104 -12.50 3.56 -4.63
N PHE A 105 -12.09 2.36 -4.19
CA PHE A 105 -11.13 2.17 -3.10
C PHE A 105 -9.78 1.57 -3.56
N LYS A 106 -9.72 0.23 -3.64
CA LYS A 106 -8.55 -0.58 -4.05
C LYS A 106 -7.20 -0.03 -3.61
N PRO A 107 -6.90 0.15 -2.32
CA PRO A 107 -5.64 0.76 -1.86
C PRO A 107 -4.41 -0.06 -2.26
N ASP A 108 -3.24 0.58 -2.34
CA ASP A 108 -1.97 -0.12 -2.65
C ASP A 108 -1.43 -0.88 -1.44
N ALA A 109 -1.74 -0.41 -0.23
CA ALA A 109 -1.32 -1.02 1.01
C ALA A 109 -2.34 -0.77 2.14
N MET A 110 -2.18 -1.52 3.22
CA MET A 110 -3.08 -1.43 4.35
C MET A 110 -2.39 -1.67 5.68
N LYS A 111 -2.81 -0.93 6.71
CA LYS A 111 -2.59 -1.24 8.12
C LYS A 111 -3.92 -1.68 8.71
N ILE A 112 -3.98 -2.89 9.26
CA ILE A 112 -5.18 -3.44 9.90
C ILE A 112 -4.95 -3.41 11.40
N TYR A 113 -5.61 -2.50 12.11
CA TYR A 113 -5.50 -2.34 13.55
C TYR A 113 -6.82 -2.69 14.23
N PRO A 114 -6.91 -3.87 14.88
CA PRO A 114 -8.03 -4.21 15.75
C PRO A 114 -8.41 -3.06 16.66
N THR A 115 -9.71 -2.77 16.80
CA THR A 115 -10.18 -1.73 17.72
C THR A 115 -9.86 -2.12 19.16
N LEU A 116 -9.18 -1.23 19.88
CA LEU A 116 -8.77 -1.42 21.27
C LEU A 116 -9.45 -0.40 22.17
N VAL A 117 -9.84 -0.83 23.37
CA VAL A 117 -10.38 0.05 24.39
C VAL A 117 -9.21 0.62 25.19
N MET A 118 -9.03 1.94 25.11
CA MET A 118 -7.97 2.67 25.80
C MET A 118 -8.58 3.56 26.90
N PRO A 119 -8.04 3.56 28.14
CA PRO A 119 -8.48 4.48 29.18
C PRO A 119 -8.47 5.93 28.70
N GLY A 120 -9.47 6.72 29.14
CA GLY A 120 -9.59 8.14 28.75
C GLY A 120 -10.19 8.39 27.36
N THR A 121 -10.78 7.37 26.73
CA THR A 121 -11.49 7.51 25.44
C THR A 121 -13.00 7.32 25.63
N LYS A 122 -13.82 7.91 24.75
CA LYS A 122 -15.28 7.65 24.72
C LYS A 122 -15.61 6.15 24.60
N LEU A 123 -14.77 5.41 23.87
CA LEU A 123 -14.92 3.96 23.73
C LEU A 123 -14.75 3.21 25.06
N TYR A 124 -13.92 3.73 25.97
CA TYR A 124 -13.77 3.19 27.31
C TYR A 124 -15.02 3.41 28.16
N GLU A 125 -15.66 4.56 28.05
CA GLU A 125 -16.94 4.84 28.71
C GLU A 125 -18.03 3.88 28.20
N HIS A 126 -18.15 3.70 26.88
CA HIS A 126 -19.10 2.74 26.29
C HIS A 126 -18.83 1.30 26.75
N TRP A 127 -17.55 0.92 26.86
CA TRP A 127 -17.17 -0.40 27.38
C TRP A 127 -17.54 -0.58 28.86
N GLN A 128 -17.30 0.44 29.69
CA GLN A 128 -17.64 0.41 31.12
C GLN A 128 -19.15 0.30 31.36
N HIS A 129 -19.97 0.95 30.52
CA HIS A 129 -21.44 0.85 30.59
C HIS A 129 -22.01 -0.43 29.95
N GLY A 130 -21.20 -1.22 29.25
CA GLY A 130 -21.63 -2.43 28.57
C GLY A 130 -22.19 -2.21 27.15
N ASP A 131 -22.17 -0.97 26.66
CA ASP A 131 -22.65 -0.59 25.31
C ASP A 131 -21.70 -1.02 24.19
N TYR A 132 -20.46 -1.39 24.53
CA TYR A 132 -19.47 -1.88 23.57
C TYR A 132 -18.71 -3.09 24.10
N LYS A 133 -18.57 -4.11 23.26
CA LYS A 133 -17.75 -5.29 23.52
C LYS A 133 -16.73 -5.47 22.40
N PRO A 134 -15.42 -5.36 22.68
CA PRO A 134 -14.41 -5.60 21.65
C PRO A 134 -14.38 -7.08 21.25
N TYR A 135 -13.89 -7.34 20.04
CA TYR A 135 -13.73 -8.72 19.56
C TYR A 135 -12.78 -9.51 20.45
N SER A 136 -13.08 -10.80 20.60
CA SER A 136 -12.14 -11.75 21.17
C SER A 136 -10.94 -11.94 20.25
N LEU A 137 -9.85 -12.47 20.80
CA LEU A 137 -8.69 -12.86 20.02
C LEU A 137 -9.06 -13.81 18.88
N GLU A 138 -9.90 -14.81 19.15
CA GLU A 138 -10.31 -15.79 18.13
C GLU A 138 -11.12 -15.15 17.00
N GLN A 139 -12.09 -14.30 17.33
CA GLN A 139 -12.87 -13.58 16.31
C GLN A 139 -11.95 -12.76 15.41
N MET A 140 -10.93 -12.11 15.99
CA MET A 140 -10.00 -11.28 15.24
C MET A 140 -9.03 -12.12 14.39
N VAL A 141 -8.48 -13.21 14.94
CA VAL A 141 -7.63 -14.15 14.17
C VAL A 141 -8.41 -14.70 12.98
N GLU A 142 -9.64 -15.16 13.20
CA GLU A 142 -10.49 -15.73 12.17
C GLU A 142 -10.82 -14.71 11.08
N LEU A 143 -11.28 -13.51 11.46
CA LEU A 143 -11.57 -12.43 10.52
C LEU A 143 -10.35 -12.12 9.63
N ILE A 144 -9.17 -11.91 10.23
CA ILE A 144 -7.99 -11.54 9.47
C ILE A 144 -7.49 -12.72 8.61
N THR A 145 -7.61 -13.96 9.09
CA THR A 145 -7.32 -15.16 8.29
C THR A 145 -8.15 -15.17 7.01
N GLU A 146 -9.47 -14.94 7.13
CA GLU A 146 -10.37 -14.90 5.98
C GLU A 146 -10.02 -13.73 5.06
N VAL A 147 -9.85 -12.52 5.60
CA VAL A 147 -9.39 -11.34 4.82
C VAL A 147 -8.14 -11.67 4.01
N LYS A 148 -7.11 -12.22 4.66
CA LYS A 148 -5.82 -12.53 4.03
C LYS A 148 -5.88 -13.63 2.97
N SER A 149 -6.94 -14.42 2.93
CA SER A 149 -7.15 -15.45 1.90
C SER A 149 -7.53 -14.86 0.53
N PHE A 150 -8.16 -13.68 0.52
CA PHE A 150 -8.59 -12.99 -0.71
C PHE A 150 -7.94 -11.62 -0.95
N VAL A 151 -6.98 -11.19 -0.10
CA VAL A 151 -6.22 -9.96 -0.35
C VAL A 151 -5.57 -10.02 -1.75
N PRO A 152 -5.83 -9.04 -2.62
CA PRO A 152 -5.26 -9.03 -3.96
C PRO A 152 -3.73 -8.97 -3.94
N PRO A 153 -3.06 -9.55 -4.94
CA PRO A 153 -1.60 -9.64 -5.00
C PRO A 153 -0.89 -8.29 -5.13
N TRP A 154 -1.59 -7.24 -5.61
CA TRP A 154 -1.07 -5.87 -5.66
C TRP A 154 -1.11 -5.13 -4.32
N VAL A 155 -1.80 -5.67 -3.31
CA VAL A 155 -1.97 -5.01 -2.00
C VAL A 155 -0.85 -5.43 -1.05
N ARG A 156 -0.28 -4.47 -0.31
CA ARG A 156 0.68 -4.75 0.78
C ARG A 156 0.04 -4.58 2.16
N ILE A 157 -0.19 -5.69 2.89
CA ILE A 157 -0.60 -5.61 4.30
C ILE A 157 0.61 -5.32 5.18
N GLN A 158 0.84 -4.05 5.53
CA GLN A 158 2.01 -3.57 6.26
C GLN A 158 2.03 -4.10 7.70
N ARG A 159 0.93 -3.89 8.43
CA ARG A 159 0.77 -4.25 9.84
C ARG A 159 -0.62 -4.86 10.09
N VAL A 160 -0.69 -5.71 11.11
CA VAL A 160 -1.91 -6.43 11.54
C VAL A 160 -2.19 -6.14 13.02
N GLN A 161 -1.57 -5.11 13.58
CA GLN A 161 -1.72 -4.66 14.96
C GLN A 161 -0.86 -3.41 15.14
N ARG A 162 -1.17 -2.63 16.16
CA ARG A 162 -0.39 -1.49 16.59
C ARG A 162 0.57 -1.89 17.71
N ASP A 163 1.71 -1.21 17.78
CA ASP A 163 2.69 -1.38 18.86
C ASP A 163 2.25 -0.54 20.08
N ILE A 164 1.19 -0.99 20.77
CA ILE A 164 0.70 -0.39 22.02
C ILE A 164 1.09 -1.31 23.20
N PRO A 165 1.71 -0.79 24.27
CA PRO A 165 1.96 -1.54 25.50
C PRO A 165 0.68 -2.18 26.06
N ALA A 166 0.72 -3.47 26.35
CA ALA A 166 -0.47 -4.26 26.72
C ALA A 166 -1.14 -3.80 28.02
N ASP A 167 -0.37 -3.21 28.92
CA ASP A 167 -0.80 -2.61 30.19
C ASP A 167 -1.67 -1.36 29.99
N LEU A 168 -1.49 -0.64 28.87
CA LEU A 168 -2.32 0.51 28.52
C LEU A 168 -3.67 0.12 27.89
N ILE A 169 -3.83 -1.15 27.49
CA ILE A 169 -5.06 -1.63 26.85
C ILE A 169 -6.03 -2.07 27.94
N ALA A 170 -7.18 -1.39 28.05
CA ALA A 170 -8.23 -1.80 28.97
C ALA A 170 -8.88 -3.12 28.51
N ALA A 171 -9.33 -3.17 27.24
CA ALA A 171 -9.97 -4.33 26.64
C ALA A 171 -9.70 -4.44 25.13
N GLY A 172 -9.88 -5.64 24.57
CA GLY A 172 -9.55 -6.00 23.18
C GLY A 172 -8.32 -6.90 23.07
N VAL A 173 -7.75 -6.99 21.87
CA VAL A 173 -6.62 -7.89 21.58
C VAL A 173 -5.32 -7.31 22.17
N LYS A 174 -4.86 -7.89 23.29
CA LYS A 174 -3.61 -7.47 23.97
C LYS A 174 -2.36 -8.22 23.50
N ARG A 175 -2.52 -9.28 22.70
CA ARG A 175 -1.39 -10.09 22.21
C ARG A 175 -0.64 -9.34 21.10
N GLY A 176 0.70 -9.33 21.23
CA GLY A 176 1.61 -8.70 20.27
C GLY A 176 2.06 -9.60 19.12
N ASP A 177 1.48 -10.78 18.93
CA ASP A 177 1.88 -11.75 17.91
C ASP A 177 0.73 -12.12 16.97
N LEU A 178 -0.27 -11.23 16.79
CA LEU A 178 -1.48 -11.52 16.02
C LEU A 178 -1.18 -11.98 14.59
N ARG A 179 -0.14 -11.42 13.95
CA ARG A 179 0.29 -11.84 12.61
C ARG A 179 0.78 -13.29 12.60
N VAL A 180 1.44 -13.76 13.66
CA VAL A 180 1.93 -15.15 13.76
C VAL A 180 0.75 -16.10 13.87
N LEU A 181 -0.19 -15.80 14.77
CA LEU A 181 -1.42 -16.60 14.97
C LEU A 181 -2.24 -16.72 13.68
N VAL A 182 -2.44 -15.63 12.96
CA VAL A 182 -3.14 -15.63 11.66
C VAL A 182 -2.40 -16.52 10.65
N GLN A 183 -1.07 -16.48 10.61
CA GLN A 183 -0.29 -17.31 9.69
C GLN A 183 -0.34 -18.80 10.04
N GLU A 184 -0.39 -19.14 11.31
CA GLU A 184 -0.58 -20.52 11.78
C GLU A 184 -1.98 -21.02 11.43
N ARG A 185 -3.01 -20.20 11.68
CA ARG A 185 -4.39 -20.52 11.30
C ARG A 185 -4.54 -20.74 9.80
N MET A 186 -3.96 -19.87 8.97
CA MET A 186 -3.96 -20.03 7.52
C MET A 186 -3.31 -21.35 7.10
N ARG A 187 -2.15 -21.69 7.69
CA ARG A 187 -1.46 -22.97 7.44
C ARG A 187 -2.32 -24.17 7.84
N GLY A 188 -2.99 -24.13 9.00
CA GLY A 188 -3.91 -25.17 9.43
C GLY A 188 -5.12 -25.36 8.50
N LYS A 189 -5.59 -24.29 7.85
CA LYS A 189 -6.65 -24.33 6.83
C LYS A 189 -6.15 -24.70 5.42
N GLY A 190 -4.85 -24.85 5.20
CA GLY A 190 -4.28 -25.04 3.86
C GLY A 190 -4.43 -23.83 2.95
N THR A 191 -4.67 -22.63 3.50
CA THR A 191 -4.80 -21.38 2.73
C THR A 191 -3.49 -20.61 2.71
N ARG A 192 -3.26 -19.83 1.64
CA ARG A 192 -2.09 -18.96 1.50
C ARG A 192 -2.51 -17.52 1.24
N CYS A 193 -1.69 -16.58 1.71
CA CYS A 193 -1.91 -15.16 1.45
C CYS A 193 -1.01 -14.69 0.31
N ARG A 194 -1.59 -14.10 -0.74
CA ARG A 194 -0.86 -13.61 -1.92
C ARG A 194 -0.53 -12.12 -1.89
N CYS A 195 -0.78 -11.41 -0.79
CA CYS A 195 -0.41 -10.01 -0.67
C CYS A 195 1.11 -9.81 -0.84
N VAL A 196 1.54 -8.63 -1.32
CA VAL A 196 2.95 -8.26 -1.57
C VAL A 196 3.88 -8.68 -0.42
N ARG A 197 3.52 -8.38 0.84
CA ARG A 197 4.36 -8.68 2.02
C ARG A 197 4.56 -10.18 2.28
N CYS A 198 3.62 -11.02 1.86
CA CYS A 198 3.73 -12.46 2.05
C CYS A 198 4.62 -13.12 0.98
N ARG A 199 4.84 -12.43 -0.14
CA ARG A 199 5.57 -12.92 -1.31
C ARG A 199 6.93 -12.25 -1.50
N GLU A 200 7.17 -11.08 -0.92
CA GLU A 200 8.43 -10.33 -1.07
C GLU A 200 9.64 -11.21 -0.68
N VAL A 201 10.64 -11.28 -1.58
CA VAL A 201 11.77 -12.25 -1.51
C VAL A 201 12.46 -12.27 -0.14
N GLY A 202 12.71 -11.10 0.46
CA GLY A 202 13.33 -11.04 1.78
C GLY A 202 12.50 -11.72 2.87
N HIS A 203 11.17 -11.60 2.81
CA HIS A 203 10.27 -12.27 3.77
C HIS A 203 10.17 -13.77 3.53
N VAL A 204 10.11 -14.19 2.26
CA VAL A 204 10.07 -15.62 1.90
C VAL A 204 11.37 -16.30 2.31
N GLN A 205 12.52 -15.70 1.99
CA GLN A 205 13.82 -16.21 2.37
C GLN A 205 13.97 -16.30 3.89
N TYR A 206 13.56 -15.26 4.63
CA TYR A 206 13.63 -15.26 6.10
C TYR A 206 12.72 -16.31 6.74
N LYS A 207 11.50 -16.52 6.24
CA LYS A 207 10.51 -17.41 6.88
C LYS A 207 10.55 -18.85 6.40
N LEU A 208 10.86 -19.07 5.13
CA LEU A 208 10.79 -20.37 4.47
C LEU A 208 12.16 -20.89 4.01
N GLY A 209 13.21 -20.04 4.04
CA GLY A 209 14.55 -20.43 3.56
C GLY A 209 14.60 -20.66 2.06
N LEU A 210 13.63 -20.11 1.30
CA LEU A 210 13.53 -20.27 -0.14
C LEU A 210 14.13 -19.05 -0.85
N ASP A 211 14.95 -19.30 -1.86
CA ASP A 211 15.43 -18.30 -2.82
C ASP A 211 14.70 -18.52 -4.16
N PRO A 212 14.39 -17.45 -4.91
CA PRO A 212 13.70 -17.56 -6.19
C PRO A 212 14.57 -18.30 -7.21
N ASN A 213 13.95 -19.19 -8.00
CA ASN A 213 14.62 -19.90 -9.09
C ASN A 213 14.76 -18.99 -10.31
N PRO A 214 15.99 -18.67 -10.78
CA PRO A 214 16.21 -17.79 -11.93
C PRO A 214 15.44 -18.18 -13.21
N ASP A 215 15.26 -19.47 -13.46
CA ASP A 215 14.62 -19.99 -14.67
C ASP A 215 13.10 -19.82 -14.67
N ASP A 216 12.52 -19.59 -13.48
CA ASP A 216 11.08 -19.43 -13.28
C ASP A 216 10.70 -17.94 -13.08
N ILE A 217 11.64 -17.01 -13.23
CA ILE A 217 11.37 -15.58 -13.09
C ILE A 217 10.69 -15.04 -14.35
N GLY A 218 9.45 -14.60 -14.20
CA GLY A 218 8.65 -13.97 -15.25
C GLY A 218 8.22 -12.56 -14.88
N LEU A 219 7.91 -11.76 -15.90
CA LEU A 219 7.13 -10.53 -15.74
C LEU A 219 5.65 -10.90 -15.64
N VAL A 220 4.99 -10.41 -14.60
CA VAL A 220 3.54 -10.50 -14.40
C VAL A 220 2.96 -9.10 -14.49
N VAL A 221 1.86 -8.93 -15.21
CA VAL A 221 1.13 -7.66 -15.32
C VAL A 221 -0.32 -7.89 -14.94
N GLU A 222 -0.76 -7.28 -13.85
CA GLU A 222 -2.12 -7.37 -13.37
C GLU A 222 -2.82 -6.03 -13.49
N ARG A 223 -3.96 -6.01 -14.18
CA ARG A 223 -4.71 -4.80 -14.53
C ARG A 223 -5.99 -4.71 -13.72
N TYR A 224 -6.29 -3.53 -13.20
CA TYR A 224 -7.54 -3.29 -12.51
C TYR A 224 -7.98 -1.83 -12.64
N ARG A 225 -9.30 -1.63 -12.77
CA ARG A 225 -9.91 -0.29 -12.68
C ARG A 225 -9.88 0.19 -11.24
N ALA A 226 -9.44 1.42 -11.03
CA ALA A 226 -9.43 2.10 -9.74
C ALA A 226 -9.57 3.62 -9.90
N SER A 227 -10.55 4.19 -9.21
CA SER A 227 -10.82 5.62 -9.12
C SER A 227 -10.88 6.28 -10.50
N ASP A 228 -11.82 5.83 -11.35
CA ASP A 228 -12.05 6.30 -12.73
C ASP A 228 -10.85 6.13 -13.71
N GLY A 229 -9.73 5.55 -13.27
CA GLY A 229 -8.54 5.26 -14.07
C GLY A 229 -8.24 3.76 -14.16
N GLU A 230 -7.11 3.43 -14.77
CA GLU A 230 -6.60 2.06 -14.87
C GLU A 230 -5.25 1.94 -14.17
N GLU A 231 -5.09 0.89 -13.38
CA GLU A 231 -3.84 0.54 -12.71
C GLU A 231 -3.27 -0.74 -13.32
N LEU A 232 -1.96 -0.72 -13.53
CA LEU A 232 -1.16 -1.86 -13.94
C LEU A 232 -0.14 -2.13 -12.83
N PHE A 233 -0.34 -3.23 -12.12
CA PHE A 233 0.63 -3.76 -11.18
C PHE A 233 1.57 -4.69 -11.94
N MET A 234 2.79 -4.23 -12.18
CA MET A 234 3.82 -4.97 -12.90
C MET A 234 4.81 -5.53 -11.90
N SER A 235 5.15 -6.80 -12.00
CA SER A 235 6.10 -7.42 -11.08
C SER A 235 7.00 -8.44 -11.77
N PHE A 236 8.24 -8.55 -11.30
CA PHE A 236 9.05 -9.72 -11.55
C PHE A 236 8.87 -10.70 -10.40
N GLU A 237 8.47 -11.93 -10.73
CA GLU A 237 8.12 -12.97 -9.77
C GLU A 237 8.69 -14.31 -10.21
N ASP A 238 9.13 -15.14 -9.25
CA ASP A 238 9.20 -16.59 -9.48
C ASP A 238 7.75 -17.12 -9.51
N VAL A 239 7.28 -17.46 -10.70
CA VAL A 239 5.86 -17.80 -10.93
C VAL A 239 5.49 -19.18 -10.38
N LYS A 240 6.46 -20.07 -10.13
CA LYS A 240 6.21 -21.40 -9.56
C LYS A 240 6.19 -21.34 -8.04
N GLN A 241 7.10 -20.57 -7.45
CA GLN A 241 7.22 -20.45 -5.99
C GLN A 241 6.37 -19.30 -5.40
N ASP A 242 5.78 -18.44 -6.25
CA ASP A 242 5.00 -17.25 -5.85
C ASP A 242 5.85 -16.25 -5.03
N ILE A 243 7.09 -16.01 -5.48
CA ILE A 243 8.06 -15.12 -4.83
C ILE A 243 8.20 -13.82 -5.62
N LEU A 244 7.93 -12.69 -4.99
CA LEU A 244 7.99 -11.36 -5.57
C LEU A 244 9.38 -10.74 -5.40
N ILE A 245 10.01 -10.34 -6.50
CA ILE A 245 11.38 -9.78 -6.55
C ILE A 245 11.33 -8.25 -6.63
N GLY A 246 10.48 -7.71 -7.50
CA GLY A 246 10.32 -6.27 -7.66
C GLY A 246 8.97 -5.95 -8.28
N LEU A 247 8.49 -4.73 -8.04
CA LEU A 247 7.20 -4.26 -8.51
C LEU A 247 7.29 -2.83 -9.04
N LEU A 248 6.40 -2.49 -9.96
CA LEU A 248 6.12 -1.15 -10.44
C LEU A 248 4.60 -0.96 -10.52
N ARG A 249 4.11 0.20 -10.07
CA ARG A 249 2.71 0.62 -10.20
C ARG A 249 2.61 1.68 -11.29
N LEU A 250 2.01 1.32 -12.41
CA LEU A 250 1.74 2.22 -13.53
C LEU A 250 0.25 2.56 -13.55
N ARG A 251 -0.10 3.83 -13.78
CA ARG A 251 -1.49 4.29 -13.82
C ARG A 251 -1.77 5.10 -15.07
N GLU A 252 -2.89 4.82 -15.74
CA GLU A 252 -3.58 5.78 -16.59
C GLU A 252 -4.45 6.68 -15.69
N PRO A 253 -4.13 7.98 -15.56
CA PRO A 253 -4.89 8.88 -14.71
C PRO A 253 -6.35 8.97 -15.12
N SER A 254 -7.23 9.27 -14.17
CA SER A 254 -8.62 9.54 -14.51
C SER A 254 -8.76 10.84 -15.31
N PRO A 255 -9.89 11.05 -16.01
CA PRO A 255 -10.21 12.34 -16.64
C PRO A 255 -10.25 13.52 -15.66
N LYS A 256 -10.36 13.26 -14.35
CA LYS A 256 -10.41 14.26 -13.28
C LYS A 256 -9.04 14.60 -12.70
N ALA A 257 -7.95 14.04 -13.23
CA ALA A 257 -6.60 14.40 -12.79
C ALA A 257 -6.39 15.92 -12.87
N HIS A 258 -5.87 16.51 -11.78
CA HIS A 258 -5.78 17.97 -11.62
C HIS A 258 -4.38 18.52 -11.95
N ARG A 259 -3.34 17.69 -11.83
CA ARG A 259 -1.93 18.09 -12.06
C ARG A 259 -1.65 18.39 -13.54
N LEU A 260 -1.19 19.61 -13.83
CA LEU A 260 -0.91 20.05 -15.20
C LEU A 260 0.16 19.21 -15.89
N GLU A 261 1.16 18.73 -15.14
CA GLU A 261 2.24 17.89 -15.65
C GLU A 261 1.68 16.63 -16.32
N ALA A 262 0.60 16.04 -15.78
CA ALA A 262 -0.05 14.84 -16.33
C ALA A 262 -1.06 15.14 -17.45
N LYS A 263 -1.51 16.39 -17.61
CA LYS A 263 -2.58 16.79 -18.56
C LYS A 263 -2.08 17.40 -19.86
N THR A 264 -0.93 18.05 -19.84
CA THR A 264 -0.38 18.78 -21.00
C THR A 264 -0.22 17.90 -22.24
N VAL A 265 0.17 16.65 -22.03
CA VAL A 265 0.25 15.59 -23.04
C VAL A 265 -0.30 14.32 -22.42
N ARG A 266 -0.80 13.37 -23.24
CA ARG A 266 -1.27 12.08 -22.72
C ARG A 266 -0.12 11.38 -21.98
N SER A 267 -0.29 11.21 -20.68
CA SER A 267 0.77 10.80 -19.77
C SER A 267 0.35 9.62 -18.91
N MET A 268 1.30 8.72 -18.63
CA MET A 268 1.13 7.65 -17.64
C MET A 268 1.93 7.96 -16.38
N LEU A 269 1.46 7.49 -15.23
CA LEU A 269 2.10 7.74 -13.92
C LEU A 269 2.73 6.47 -13.37
N VAL A 270 4.04 6.51 -13.12
CA VAL A 270 4.73 5.53 -12.27
C VAL A 270 4.64 6.01 -10.82
N ARG A 271 3.82 5.31 -10.05
CA ARG A 271 3.43 5.68 -8.68
C ARG A 271 4.36 5.09 -7.62
N GLU A 272 4.92 3.92 -7.91
CA GLU A 272 5.88 3.23 -7.05
C GLU A 272 6.76 2.35 -7.93
N LEU A 273 8.06 2.34 -7.69
CA LEU A 273 9.00 1.35 -8.19
C LEU A 273 9.80 0.84 -7.00
N HIS A 274 9.72 -0.46 -6.74
CA HIS A 274 10.39 -1.07 -5.60
C HIS A 274 11.02 -2.40 -5.99
N VAL A 275 12.32 -2.55 -5.73
CA VAL A 275 13.04 -3.81 -5.92
C VAL A 275 13.47 -4.30 -4.55
N TYR A 276 13.01 -5.49 -4.18
CA TYR A 276 13.31 -6.06 -2.88
C TYR A 276 14.72 -6.65 -2.85
N GLY A 277 15.49 -6.28 -1.83
CA GLY A 277 16.76 -6.92 -1.49
C GLY A 277 16.60 -7.97 -0.40
N PRO A 278 17.68 -8.73 -0.10
CA PRO A 278 17.68 -9.64 1.05
C PRO A 278 17.49 -8.88 2.37
N LEU A 279 16.81 -9.50 3.34
CA LEU A 279 16.80 -9.00 4.72
C LEU A 279 18.15 -9.36 5.37
N VAL A 280 19.04 -8.38 5.53
CA VAL A 280 20.32 -8.60 6.22
C VAL A 280 20.06 -8.68 7.73
N GLN A 281 20.43 -9.80 8.36
CA GLN A 281 20.43 -9.91 9.83
C GLN A 281 21.50 -8.99 10.40
N VAL A 282 21.17 -8.23 11.46
CA VAL A 282 22.15 -7.41 12.19
C VAL A 282 23.33 -8.30 12.61
N GLY A 283 24.54 -7.97 12.14
CA GLY A 283 25.77 -8.69 12.48
C GLY A 283 26.18 -9.84 11.56
N LYS A 284 25.48 -10.10 10.44
CA LYS A 284 25.96 -11.02 9.39
C LYS A 284 26.23 -10.27 8.08
N GLU A 285 27.33 -10.60 7.42
CA GLU A 285 27.60 -10.13 6.06
C GLU A 285 26.52 -10.65 5.09
N ALA A 286 26.12 -9.81 4.15
CA ALA A 286 25.20 -10.19 3.10
C ALA A 286 25.83 -11.36 2.31
N ARG A 287 25.12 -12.50 2.22
CA ARG A 287 25.55 -13.59 1.33
C ARG A 287 25.58 -13.06 -0.10
N ALA A 288 26.57 -13.52 -0.86
CA ALA A 288 26.80 -13.20 -2.27
C ALA A 288 25.68 -13.64 -3.25
N SER A 289 24.44 -13.83 -2.79
CA SER A 289 23.28 -13.88 -3.68
C SER A 289 22.86 -12.45 -4.03
N GLU A 290 23.63 -11.87 -4.94
CA GLU A 290 23.50 -10.52 -5.52
C GLU A 290 22.19 -10.34 -6.32
N TRP A 291 21.03 -10.45 -5.67
CA TRP A 291 19.76 -10.06 -6.29
C TRP A 291 19.63 -8.53 -6.44
N GLN A 292 20.53 -7.77 -5.82
CA GLN A 292 20.56 -6.31 -5.79
C GLN A 292 21.13 -5.61 -7.05
N HIS A 293 21.57 -6.31 -8.11
CA HIS A 293 22.16 -5.66 -9.30
C HIS A 293 21.66 -6.14 -10.68
N ARG A 294 20.60 -6.96 -10.79
CA ARG A 294 20.12 -7.52 -12.08
C ARG A 294 19.24 -6.59 -12.94
N GLY A 295 19.33 -5.27 -12.73
CA GLY A 295 18.60 -4.30 -13.54
C GLY A 295 17.07 -4.46 -13.52
N TRP A 296 16.50 -5.14 -12.51
CA TRP A 296 15.05 -5.40 -12.46
C TRP A 296 14.22 -4.11 -12.48
N GLY A 297 14.68 -3.08 -11.75
CA GLY A 297 14.00 -1.78 -11.78
C GLY A 297 14.08 -1.09 -13.13
N GLU A 298 15.20 -1.25 -13.85
CA GLU A 298 15.33 -0.75 -15.22
C GLU A 298 14.42 -1.51 -16.18
N LYS A 299 14.35 -2.85 -16.07
CA LYS A 299 13.46 -3.68 -16.89
C LYS A 299 12.00 -3.33 -16.67
N LEU A 300 11.58 -3.15 -15.41
CA LEU A 300 10.22 -2.70 -15.07
C LEU A 300 9.94 -1.31 -15.66
N LEU A 301 10.88 -0.37 -15.54
CA LEU A 301 10.72 0.98 -16.06
C LEU A 301 10.63 1.00 -17.59
N ARG A 302 11.49 0.24 -18.29
CA ARG A 302 11.45 0.09 -19.74
C ARG A 302 10.14 -0.53 -20.22
N GLU A 303 9.66 -1.55 -19.53
CA GLU A 303 8.39 -2.17 -19.87
C GLU A 303 7.21 -1.22 -19.61
N ALA A 304 7.26 -0.42 -18.55
CA ALA A 304 6.26 0.60 -18.29
C ALA A 304 6.24 1.66 -19.40
N GLU A 305 7.41 2.10 -19.89
CA GLU A 305 7.53 2.99 -21.05
C GLU A 305 6.96 2.36 -22.32
N ARG A 306 7.25 1.08 -22.59
CA ARG A 306 6.73 0.33 -23.75
C ARG A 306 5.21 0.24 -23.71
N ILE A 307 4.63 -0.25 -22.61
CA ILE A 307 3.17 -0.35 -22.44
C ILE A 307 2.51 1.02 -22.57
N SER A 308 3.11 2.06 -21.97
CA SER A 308 2.59 3.42 -22.05
C SER A 308 2.49 3.92 -23.49
N SER A 309 3.50 3.66 -24.34
CA SER A 309 3.48 4.07 -25.74
C SER A 309 2.56 3.19 -26.59
N GLU A 310 2.74 1.87 -26.52
CA GLU A 310 2.13 0.92 -27.46
C GLU A 310 0.65 0.63 -27.16
N GLU A 311 0.23 0.70 -25.90
CA GLU A 311 -1.15 0.34 -25.51
C GLU A 311 -1.99 1.55 -25.12
N PHE A 312 -1.37 2.62 -24.59
CA PHE A 312 -2.08 3.82 -24.12
C PHE A 312 -1.85 5.04 -25.01
N ASP A 313 -1.08 4.93 -26.10
CA ASP A 313 -0.69 6.06 -26.95
C ASP A 313 -0.09 7.25 -26.18
N ALA A 314 0.46 6.99 -24.98
CA ALA A 314 1.00 8.03 -24.13
C ALA A 314 2.30 8.55 -24.72
N LYS A 315 2.49 9.87 -24.61
CA LYS A 315 3.69 10.57 -25.10
C LYS A 315 4.66 10.89 -23.98
N LYS A 316 4.26 10.68 -22.74
CA LYS A 316 5.07 10.99 -21.56
C LYS A 316 4.84 9.97 -20.45
N VAL A 317 5.91 9.63 -19.74
CA VAL A 317 5.85 8.90 -18.47
C VAL A 317 6.33 9.84 -17.37
N ILE A 318 5.59 9.89 -16.28
CA ILE A 318 5.86 10.72 -15.12
C ILE A 318 6.04 9.82 -13.90
N VAL A 319 7.10 10.03 -13.14
CA VAL A 319 7.44 9.26 -11.95
C VAL A 319 7.36 10.15 -10.72
N LEU A 320 6.58 9.74 -9.73
CA LEU A 320 6.62 10.36 -8.40
C LEU A 320 7.79 9.76 -7.59
N ALA A 321 8.99 10.27 -7.85
CA ALA A 321 10.21 9.82 -7.19
C ALA A 321 10.44 10.56 -5.87
N GLY A 322 10.82 9.83 -4.82
CA GLY A 322 11.35 10.44 -3.61
C GLY A 322 12.63 11.23 -3.88
N ILE A 323 12.89 12.23 -3.05
CA ILE A 323 13.96 13.23 -3.29
C ILE A 323 15.32 12.55 -3.50
N GLY A 324 15.64 11.57 -2.65
CA GLY A 324 16.89 10.83 -2.70
C GLY A 324 17.00 9.80 -3.84
N THR A 325 15.92 9.53 -4.57
CA THR A 325 15.92 8.57 -5.70
C THR A 325 15.88 9.26 -7.07
N ARG A 326 15.72 10.58 -7.16
CA ARG A 326 15.67 11.30 -8.45
C ARG A 326 16.87 11.04 -9.36
N ASN A 327 18.08 10.98 -8.79
CA ASN A 327 19.31 10.66 -9.53
C ASN A 327 19.28 9.25 -10.17
N TYR A 328 18.52 8.30 -9.61
CA TYR A 328 18.30 6.99 -10.24
C TYR A 328 17.64 7.14 -11.61
N TYR A 329 16.57 7.94 -11.69
CA TYR A 329 15.76 8.15 -12.89
C TYR A 329 16.47 9.00 -13.95
N ARG A 330 17.31 9.95 -13.53
CA ARG A 330 18.14 10.75 -14.47
C ARG A 330 19.00 9.89 -15.39
N ARG A 331 19.49 8.76 -14.90
CA ARG A 331 20.29 7.80 -15.69
C ARG A 331 19.50 7.15 -16.83
N PHE A 332 18.18 7.18 -16.78
CA PHE A 332 17.28 6.65 -17.80
C PHE A 332 16.64 7.74 -18.68
N GLY A 333 17.15 8.98 -18.59
CA GLY A 333 16.70 10.12 -19.39
C GLY A 333 15.48 10.85 -18.83
N TYR A 334 15.14 10.66 -17.55
CA TYR A 334 14.11 11.45 -16.90
C TYR A 334 14.68 12.78 -16.40
N GLU A 335 13.92 13.85 -16.60
CA GLU A 335 14.23 15.20 -16.14
C GLU A 335 13.20 15.66 -15.11
N ARG A 336 13.53 16.68 -14.32
CA ARG A 336 12.61 17.17 -13.29
C ARG A 336 11.53 18.05 -13.93
N GLU A 337 10.27 17.70 -13.72
CA GLU A 337 9.10 18.48 -14.12
C GLU A 337 8.21 18.68 -12.89
N GLY A 338 8.24 19.88 -12.29
CA GLY A 338 7.53 20.16 -11.03
C GLY A 338 8.01 19.26 -9.87
N PRO A 339 7.11 18.54 -9.18
CA PRO A 339 7.48 17.59 -8.13
C PRO A 339 7.96 16.23 -8.68
N TYR A 340 7.81 15.99 -9.98
CA TYR A 340 8.02 14.69 -10.62
C TYR A 340 9.37 14.57 -11.35
N MET A 341 9.68 13.35 -11.77
CA MET A 341 10.65 13.05 -12.82
C MET A 341 9.88 12.63 -14.06
N ALA A 342 10.04 13.30 -15.20
CA ALA A 342 9.29 13.05 -16.43
C ALA A 342 10.20 12.73 -17.61
N LYS A 343 9.71 11.94 -18.55
CA LYS A 343 10.39 11.58 -19.79
C LYS A 343 9.39 11.50 -20.94
N MET A 344 9.69 12.18 -22.04
CA MET A 344 8.96 12.01 -23.29
C MET A 344 9.31 10.64 -23.88
N ILE A 345 8.29 9.89 -24.26
CA ILE A 345 8.40 8.56 -24.87
C ILE A 345 7.89 8.62 -26.31
N ARG A 346 8.46 7.77 -27.18
CA ARG A 346 8.16 7.78 -28.62
C ARG A 346 7.05 6.80 -28.96
#